data_AF-A0A822IZZ6-F1
#
_entry.id   AF-A0A822IZZ6-F1
#
_cell.length_a   1.000
_cell.length_b   1.000
_cell.length_c   1.000
_cell.angle_alpha   90.00
_cell.angle_beta   90.00
_cell.angle_gamma   90.00
#
_symmetry.space_group_name_H-M   'P 1'
#
loop_
_entity.id
_entity.type
_entity.pdbx_description
1 polymer ?
#
loop_
_entity_poly.entity_id
_entity_poly.type
_entity_poly.pdbx_seq_one_letter_code
_entity_poly.pdbx_strand_id
1 'polypeptide(L)' 'MRRQCPNCHQVYDTVLDRFDDRPIQEQFPNSKPWEREQLITGICSDKCWYEFLGHEEPE' A
#
# COMPACT_ATOMS: atom_id res chain seq x y z
N MET A 1 -0.37 -10.85 5.38
CA MET A 1 -1.83 -11.17 5.30
C MET A 1 -2.31 -11.07 3.85
N ARG A 2 -3.22 -11.95 3.37
CA ARG A 2 -3.81 -11.80 2.03
C ARG A 2 -4.86 -10.68 2.00
N ARG A 3 -4.74 -9.75 1.05
CA ARG A 3 -5.65 -8.64 0.81
C ARG A 3 -6.06 -8.58 -0.66
N GLN A 4 -7.18 -7.93 -0.95
CA GLN A 4 -7.63 -7.66 -2.31
C GLN A 4 -7.50 -6.17 -2.60
N CYS A 5 -6.84 -5.81 -3.71
CA CYS A 5 -6.67 -4.43 -4.11
C CYS A 5 -8.00 -3.82 -4.59
N PRO A 6 -8.42 -2.63 -4.12
CA PRO A 6 -9.64 -1.98 -4.59
C PRO A 6 -9.54 -1.44 -6.02
N ASN A 7 -8.33 -1.18 -6.54
CA ASN A 7 -8.13 -0.69 -7.92
C ASN A 7 -8.14 -1.82 -8.95
N CYS A 8 -7.25 -2.80 -8.78
CA CYS A 8 -7.04 -3.85 -9.78
C CYS A 8 -7.71 -5.19 -9.43
N HIS A 9 -8.36 -5.29 -8.26
CA HIS A 9 -9.03 -6.49 -7.75
C HIS A 9 -8.12 -7.72 -7.56
N GLN A 10 -6.80 -7.57 -7.72
CA GLN A 10 -5.84 -8.64 -7.50
C GLN A 10 -5.73 -8.97 -6.01
N VAL A 11 -5.65 -10.26 -5.70
CA VAL A 11 -5.32 -10.75 -4.36
C VAL A 11 -3.80 -10.81 -4.22
N TYR A 12 -3.27 -10.22 -3.16
CA TYR A 12 -1.84 -10.11 -2.91
C TYR A 12 -1.50 -10.29 -1.43
N ASP A 13 -0.24 -10.62 -1.16
CA ASP A 13 0.31 -10.64 0.20
C ASP A 13 0.97 -9.29 0.51
N THR A 14 0.71 -8.78 1.71
CA THR A 14 1.33 -7.54 2.20
C THR A 14 2.85 -7.71 2.33
N VAL A 15 3.61 -6.72 1.88
CA VAL A 15 5.07 -6.64 2.00
C VAL A 15 5.47 -6.38 3.44
N LEU A 16 4.67 -5.56 4.13
CA LEU A 16 4.83 -5.20 5.53
C LEU A 16 3.75 -5.88 6.37
N ASP A 17 4.03 -6.14 7.63
CA ASP A 17 3.04 -6.63 8.60
C ASP A 17 3.01 -5.69 9.82
N ARG A 18 1.81 -5.24 10.18
CA ARG A 18 1.61 -4.40 11.37
C ARG A 18 1.92 -5.21 12.62
N PHE A 19 2.77 -4.68 13.50
CA PHE A 19 3.18 -5.36 14.73
C PHE A 19 2.77 -4.64 16.01
N ASP A 20 2.29 -3.39 15.92
CA ASP A 20 1.72 -2.65 17.05
C ASP A 20 0.68 -1.60 16.60
N ASP A 21 0.10 -0.89 17.58
CA ASP A 21 -0.95 0.11 17.35
C ASP A 21 -0.46 1.47 16.86
N ARG A 22 0.86 1.70 16.76
CA ARG A 22 1.39 2.99 16.29
C ARG A 22 0.99 3.27 14.84
N PRO A 23 1.00 4.53 14.40
CA PRO A 23 0.80 4.87 12.99
C PRO A 23 1.75 4.10 12.07
N ILE A 24 1.25 3.64 10.93
CA ILE A 24 2.05 2.86 9.95
C ILE A 24 3.26 3.66 9.45
N GLN A 25 3.13 4.98 9.33
CA GLN A 25 4.21 5.89 8.96
C GLN A 25 5.34 5.94 10.00
N GLU A 26 5.01 5.76 11.28
CA GLU A 26 6.01 5.70 12.37
C GLU A 26 6.66 4.30 12.46
N GLN A 27 5.90 3.25 12.16
CA GLN A 27 6.44 1.88 12.10
C GLN A 27 7.39 1.69 10.91
N PHE A 28 7.08 2.31 9.77
CA PHE A 28 7.79 2.10 8.51
C PHE A 28 8.20 3.42 7.82
N PRO A 29 9.03 4.26 8.45
CA PRO A 29 9.37 5.59 7.92
C PRO A 29 10.15 5.53 6.61
N ASN A 30 10.92 4.46 6.40
CA ASN A 30 11.80 4.29 5.24
C ASN A 30 11.21 3.43 4.12
N SER A 31 10.03 2.85 4.32
CA SER A 31 9.33 2.07 3.29
C SER A 31 8.80 2.98 2.19
N LYS A 32 8.52 2.40 1.02
CA LYS A 32 7.85 3.14 -0.05
C LYS A 32 6.42 3.50 0.37
N PRO A 33 5.86 4.61 -0.15
CA PRO A 33 4.48 4.99 0.13
C PRO A 33 3.49 3.85 -0.13
N TRP A 34 3.54 3.22 -1.30
CA TRP A 34 2.60 2.14 -1.65
C TRP A 34 2.71 0.91 -0.72
N GLU A 35 3.90 0.60 -0.18
CA GLU A 35 4.08 -0.52 0.77
C GLU A 35 3.33 -0.27 2.07
N ARG A 36 3.34 0.98 2.57
CA ARG A 36 2.53 1.38 3.72
C ARG A 36 1.05 1.38 3.40
N GLU A 37 0.69 1.84 2.21
CA GLU A 37 -0.70 1.90 1.74
C GLU A 37 -1.35 0.51 1.65
N GLN A 38 -0.57 -0.55 1.43
CA GLN A 38 -1.09 -1.91 1.57
C GLN A 38 -1.76 -2.16 2.92
N LEU A 39 -1.24 -1.56 4.01
CA LEU A 39 -1.76 -1.69 5.36
C LEU A 39 -2.87 -0.67 5.69
N ILE A 40 -2.86 0.48 5.04
CA ILE A 40 -3.80 1.60 5.28
C ILE A 40 -5.04 1.48 4.38
N THR A 41 -4.87 1.53 3.06
CA THR A 41 -5.94 1.56 2.06
C THR A 41 -6.19 0.20 1.39
N GLY A 42 -5.20 -0.70 1.41
CA GLY A 42 -5.29 -2.00 0.74
C GLY A 42 -4.88 -1.97 -0.73
N ILE A 43 -4.13 -0.96 -1.16
CA ILE A 43 -3.58 -0.86 -2.52
C ILE A 43 -2.37 -1.77 -2.67
N CYS A 44 -2.27 -2.51 -3.78
CA CYS A 44 -1.26 -3.56 -3.93
C CYS A 44 0.11 -3.10 -4.44
N SER A 45 0.18 -2.00 -5.19
CA SER A 45 1.36 -1.60 -5.95
C SER A 45 1.45 -0.08 -6.13
N ASP A 46 2.62 0.38 -6.56
CA ASP A 46 2.87 1.79 -6.88
C ASP A 46 1.95 2.30 -8.00
N LYS A 47 1.79 1.51 -9.06
CA LYS A 47 0.85 1.80 -10.15
C LYS A 47 -0.57 2.05 -9.63
N CYS A 48 -1.09 1.13 -8.81
CA CYS A 48 -2.43 1.27 -8.26
C CYS A 48 -2.52 2.43 -7.25
N TRP A 49 -1.41 2.80 -6.62
CA TRP A 49 -1.34 3.98 -5.76
C TRP A 49 -1.46 5.27 -6.56
N TYR A 50 -0.71 5.41 -7.66
CA TYR A 50 -0.82 6.58 -8.55
C TYR A 50 -2.21 6.70 -9.17
N GLU A 51 -2.76 5.61 -9.69
CA GLU A 51 -4.13 5.57 -10.21
C GLU A 51 -5.17 5.98 -9.15
N PHE A 52 -5.01 5.50 -7.90
CA PHE A 52 -5.90 5.86 -6.80
C PHE A 52 -5.83 7.35 -6.44
N LEU A 53 -4.64 7.95 -6.51
CA LEU A 53 -4.46 9.40 -6.32
C LEU A 53 -4.94 10.23 -7.52
N GLY A 54 -5.31 9.59 -8.64
CA GLY A 54 -5.70 10.28 -9.88
C GLY A 54 -4.50 10.88 -10.64
N HIS A 55 -3.30 10.33 -10.44
CA HIS A 55 -2.08 10.74 -11.13
C HIS A 55 -1.65 9.69 -12.17
N GLU A 56 -1.05 10.13 -13.27
CA GLU A 56 -0.30 9.25 -14.19
C GLU A 56 1.08 8.94 -13.57
N GLU A 57 1.58 7.71 -13.71
CA GLU A 57 2.90 7.32 -13.18
C GLU A 57 3.98 8.31 -13.66
N PRO A 58 4.88 8.79 -12.77
CA PRO A 58 5.98 9.66 -13.20
C PRO A 58 6.95 8.87 -14.10
N GLU A 59 7.22 9.41 -15.30
CA GLU A 59 8.15 8.87 -16.31
C GLU A 59 9.59 8.71 -15.81
#